data_AF-A0A8T5T4J5-F1
#
_entry.id   AF-A0A8T5T4J5-F1
#
_cell.length_a   1.000
_cell.length_b   1.000
_cell.length_c   1.000
_cell.angle_alpha   90.00
_cell.angle_beta   90.00
_cell.angle_gamma   90.00
#
_symmetry.space_group_name_H-M   'P 1'
#
loop_
_entity.id
_entity.type
_entity.pdbx_description
1 polymer ?
#
loop_
_entity_poly.entity_id
_entity_poly.type
_entity_poly.pdbx_seq_one_letter_code
_entity_poly.pdbx_strand_id
1 'polypeptide(L)'
;MSTKQRTVSNKDFIKEIIRGVSGALVLIILLVIWITWEGIYNWFYYSLFPNAYEGTLLIFWLFLLFPLLAGGTALTLSGGWRAYKIAVPPKEDKK
;
A
#
# COMPACT_ATOMS: atom_id res chain seq x y z
N MET A 1 -25.85 -28.14 21.80
CA MET A 1 -25.13 -26.85 21.90
C MET A 1 -25.01 -26.28 20.49
N SER A 2 -25.60 -25.11 20.26
CA SER A 2 -25.70 -24.46 18.94
C SER A 2 -24.33 -24.05 18.42
N THR A 3 -23.97 -24.58 17.25
CA THR A 3 -22.85 -24.14 16.41
C THR A 3 -23.06 -22.66 16.06
N LYS A 4 -22.50 -21.77 16.88
CA LYS A 4 -22.12 -20.41 16.46
C LYS A 4 -20.96 -20.52 15.46
N GLN A 5 -21.23 -21.08 14.29
CA GLN A 5 -20.32 -21.03 13.15
C GLN A 5 -20.37 -19.57 12.67
N ARG A 6 -19.40 -18.81 13.18
CA ARG A 6 -19.20 -17.38 12.98
C ARG A 6 -19.54 -16.96 11.55
N THR A 7 -20.56 -16.13 11.41
CA THR A 7 -20.82 -15.24 10.27
C THR A 7 -19.75 -14.14 10.13
N VAL A 8 -18.47 -14.50 10.31
CA VAL A 8 -17.28 -13.62 10.23
C VAL A 8 -16.56 -13.80 8.88
N SER A 9 -17.00 -14.72 8.01
CA SER A 9 -16.14 -15.17 6.90
C SER A 9 -16.03 -14.21 5.71
N ASN A 10 -17.11 -13.53 5.28
CA ASN A 10 -17.09 -12.83 3.99
C ASN A 10 -16.81 -11.33 4.09
N LYS A 11 -17.42 -10.64 5.07
CA LYS A 11 -17.24 -9.19 5.23
C LYS A 11 -15.81 -8.84 5.65
N ASP A 12 -15.25 -9.63 6.57
CA ASP A 12 -13.88 -9.41 7.05
C ASP A 12 -12.84 -9.81 6.00
N PHE A 13 -13.12 -10.85 5.20
CA PHE A 13 -12.29 -11.20 4.04
C PHE A 13 -12.26 -10.08 2.99
N ILE A 14 -13.43 -9.58 2.58
CA ILE A 14 -13.53 -8.48 1.61
C ILE A 14 -12.81 -7.24 2.14
N LYS A 15 -12.96 -6.91 3.42
CA LYS A 15 -12.27 -5.78 4.06
C LYS A 15 -10.75 -5.91 3.96
N GLU A 16 -10.19 -7.09 4.22
CA GLU A 16 -8.73 -7.30 4.14
C GLU A 16 -8.23 -7.38 2.70
N ILE A 17 -9.04 -7.85 1.73
CA ILE A 17 -8.75 -7.73 0.30
C ILE A 17 -8.70 -6.26 -0.11
N ILE A 18 -9.71 -5.45 0.25
CA ILE A 18 -9.74 -4.02 -0.07
C ILE A 18 -8.50 -3.32 0.49
N ARG A 19 -8.06 -3.71 1.69
CA ARG A 19 -6.84 -3.20 2.30
C ARG A 19 -5.56 -3.59 1.53
N GLY A 20 -5.50 -4.83 1.03
CA GLY A 20 -4.40 -5.27 0.17
C GLY A 20 -4.39 -4.55 -1.18
N VAL A 21 -5.55 -4.42 -1.81
CA VAL A 21 -5.74 -3.73 -3.10
C VAL A 21 -5.42 -2.23 -2.97
N SER A 22 -5.81 -1.58 -1.88
CA SER A 22 -5.47 -0.17 -1.65
C SER A 22 -3.96 0.02 -1.48
N GLY A 23 -3.28 -0.90 -0.78
CA GLY A 23 -1.82 -0.93 -0.73
C GLY A 23 -1.18 -1.09 -2.11
N ALA A 24 -1.67 -2.03 -2.92
CA ALA A 24 -1.17 -2.27 -4.27
C ALA A 24 -1.40 -1.06 -5.18
N LEU A 25 -2.55 -0.38 -5.05
CA LEU A 25 -2.85 0.83 -5.79
C LEU A 25 -1.85 1.95 -5.47
N VAL A 26 -1.50 2.13 -4.19
CA VAL A 26 -0.45 3.09 -3.78
C VAL A 26 0.89 2.74 -4.43
N LEU A 27 1.27 1.46 -4.48
CA LEU A 27 2.51 1.03 -5.13
C LEU A 27 2.49 1.26 -6.64
N ILE A 28 1.36 1.05 -7.31
CA ILE A 28 1.19 1.34 -8.74
C ILE A 28 1.35 2.85 -9.00
N ILE A 29 0.76 3.70 -8.16
CA ILE A 29 0.90 5.16 -8.27
C ILE A 29 2.38 5.55 -8.10
N LEU A 30 3.08 4.98 -7.12
CA LEU A 30 4.51 5.23 -6.94
C LEU A 30 5.34 4.76 -8.13
N LEU A 31 4.97 3.65 -8.77
CA LEU A 31 5.62 3.17 -9.99
C LEU A 31 5.39 4.14 -11.16
N VAL A 32 4.18 4.67 -11.32
CA VAL A 32 3.89 5.70 -12.34
C VAL A 32 4.71 6.96 -12.10
N ILE A 33 4.81 7.42 -10.84
CA ILE A 33 5.64 8.56 -10.46
C ILE A 33 7.12 8.28 -10.77
N TRP A 34 7.60 7.07 -10.51
CA TRP A 34 8.96 6.67 -10.83
C TRP A 34 9.24 6.71 -12.34
N ILE A 35 8.33 6.16 -13.16
CA ILE A 35 8.47 6.16 -14.63
C ILE A 35 8.41 7.58 -15.20
N THR A 36 7.59 8.45 -14.62
CA THR A 36 7.42 9.84 -15.05
C THR A 36 8.27 10.82 -14.25
N TRP A 37 9.28 10.33 -13.52
CA TRP A 37 10.04 11.11 -12.53
C TRP A 37 10.68 12.35 -13.13
N GLU A 38 11.36 12.25 -14.27
CA GLU A 38 12.00 13.41 -14.90
C GLU A 38 10.99 14.51 -15.26
N GLY A 39 9.81 14.13 -15.77
CA GLY A 39 8.74 15.07 -16.10
C GLY A 39 8.14 15.74 -14.87
N ILE A 40 7.83 14.95 -13.83
CA ILE A 40 7.31 15.45 -12.56
C ILE A 40 8.34 16.36 -11.87
N TYR A 41 9.60 15.92 -11.83
CA TYR A 41 10.68 16.65 -11.19
C TYR A 41 10.91 18.00 -11.87
N ASN A 42 11.02 18.02 -13.20
CA ASN A 42 11.17 19.27 -13.96
C ASN A 42 9.95 20.18 -13.79
N TRP A 43 8.73 19.65 -13.95
CA TRP A 43 7.52 20.46 -13.77
C TRP A 43 7.43 21.06 -12.37
N PHE A 44 7.73 20.28 -11.32
CA PHE A 44 7.71 20.74 -9.94
C PHE A 44 8.78 21.79 -9.66
N TYR A 45 10.00 21.58 -10.16
CA TYR A 45 11.12 22.51 -9.99
C TYR A 45 10.83 23.86 -10.65
N TYR A 46 10.46 23.84 -11.93
CA TYR A 46 10.23 25.07 -12.69
C TYR A 46 8.92 25.77 -12.33
N SER A 47 7.87 25.06 -11.89
CA SER A 47 6.58 25.68 -11.57
C SER A 47 6.48 26.19 -10.14
N LEU A 48 7.07 25.50 -9.16
CA LEU A 48 6.89 25.83 -7.73
C LEU A 48 8.14 26.48 -7.12
N PHE A 49 9.34 26.21 -7.65
CA PHE A 49 10.59 26.68 -7.06
C PHE A 49 11.64 27.07 -8.12
N PRO A 50 11.36 28.09 -8.96
CA PRO A 50 12.22 28.45 -10.10
C PRO A 50 13.65 28.85 -9.71
N ASN A 51 13.90 29.18 -8.45
CA ASN A 51 15.22 29.61 -7.93
C ASN A 51 15.79 28.66 -6.85
N ALA A 52 15.25 27.43 -6.71
CA ALA A 52 15.85 26.47 -5.79
C ALA A 52 17.26 26.08 -6.23
N TYR A 53 18.10 25.64 -5.29
CA TYR A 53 19.35 24.95 -5.60
C TYR A 53 19.05 23.48 -5.91
N GLU A 54 19.67 22.97 -6.98
CA GLU A 54 19.52 21.57 -7.40
C GLU A 54 19.84 20.63 -6.23
N GLY A 55 18.99 19.62 -6.01
CA GLY A 55 19.14 18.65 -4.92
C GLY A 55 18.46 19.00 -3.60
N THR A 56 18.13 20.28 -3.33
CA THR A 56 17.45 20.68 -2.09
C THR A 56 16.03 20.08 -1.99
N LEU A 57 15.36 19.97 -3.14
CA LEU A 57 14.00 19.44 -3.24
C LEU A 57 13.93 17.90 -3.21
N LEU A 58 15.07 17.22 -3.44
CA LEU A 58 15.13 15.76 -3.42
C LEU A 58 14.79 15.19 -2.03
N ILE A 59 15.20 15.91 -0.98
CA ILE A 59 14.89 15.56 0.42
C ILE A 59 13.38 15.60 0.68
N PHE A 60 12.66 16.61 0.18
CA PHE A 60 11.21 16.70 0.32
C PHE A 60 10.51 15.51 -0.34
N TRP A 61 10.96 15.13 -1.54
CA TRP A 61 10.44 13.96 -2.23
C TRP A 61 10.76 12.65 -1.50
N LEU A 62 11.94 12.52 -0.90
CA LEU A 62 12.30 11.37 -0.05
C LEU A 62 11.36 11.26 1.16
N PHE A 63 11.11 12.35 1.87
CA PHE A 63 10.19 12.38 3.01
C PHE A 63 8.72 12.11 2.61
N LEU A 64 8.34 12.40 1.37
CA LEU A 64 6.99 12.12 0.86
C LEU A 64 6.85 10.69 0.34
N LEU A 65 7.75 10.26 -0.55
CA LEU A 65 7.64 9.00 -1.30
C LEU A 65 8.01 7.79 -0.43
N PHE A 66 8.96 7.93 0.50
CA PHE A 66 9.39 6.81 1.32
C PHE A 66 8.29 6.30 2.28
N PRO A 67 7.58 7.15 3.04
CA PRO A 67 6.44 6.69 3.85
C PRO A 67 5.30 6.11 3.00
N LEU A 68 5.06 6.65 1.80
CA LEU A 68 4.06 6.09 0.88
C LEU A 68 4.45 4.69 0.41
N LEU A 69 5.73 4.47 0.08
CA LEU A 69 6.25 3.16 -0.32
C LEU A 69 6.16 2.15 0.83
N ALA A 70 6.62 2.55 2.03
CA ALA A 70 6.55 1.72 3.22
C ALA A 70 5.10 1.40 3.60
N GLY A 71 4.22 2.40 3.56
CA GLY A 71 2.79 2.26 3.84
C GLY A 71 2.07 1.37 2.82
N GLY A 72 2.30 1.60 1.53
CA GLY A 72 1.73 0.78 0.45
C GLY A 72 2.16 -0.68 0.55
N THR A 73 3.45 -0.92 0.81
CA THR A 73 4.00 -2.28 1.00
C THR A 73 3.40 -2.93 2.25
N ALA A 74 3.35 -2.22 3.38
CA ALA A 74 2.78 -2.74 4.62
C ALA A 74 1.29 -3.07 4.49
N LEU A 75 0.51 -2.24 3.80
CA LEU A 75 -0.91 -2.50 3.54
C LEU A 75 -1.11 -3.70 2.62
N THR A 76 -0.30 -3.81 1.57
CA THR A 76 -0.35 -4.94 0.62
C THR A 76 -0.03 -6.26 1.34
N LEU A 77 1.07 -6.29 2.10
CA LEU A 77 1.50 -7.49 2.82
C LEU A 77 0.54 -7.85 3.96
N SER A 78 0.09 -6.87 4.75
CA SER A 78 -0.83 -7.13 5.85
C SER A 78 -2.22 -7.58 5.36
N GLY A 79 -2.75 -6.96 4.31
CA GLY A 79 -4.01 -7.35 3.68
C GLY A 79 -3.92 -8.73 3.04
N GLY A 80 -2.84 -8.99 2.28
CA GLY A 80 -2.60 -10.30 1.66
C GLY A 80 -2.43 -11.43 2.68
N TRP A 81 -1.66 -11.20 3.74
CA TRP A 81 -1.45 -12.18 4.80
C TRP A 81 -2.72 -12.48 5.60
N ARG A 82 -3.52 -11.45 5.91
CA ARG A 82 -4.78 -11.63 6.63
C ARG A 82 -5.84 -12.30 5.75
N ALA A 83 -5.95 -11.91 4.48
CA ALA A 83 -6.82 -12.58 3.52
C ALA A 83 -6.43 -14.05 3.35
N TYR A 84 -5.13 -14.36 3.26
CA TYR A 84 -4.63 -15.74 3.20
C TYR A 84 -5.04 -16.56 4.42
N LYS A 85 -4.86 -16.02 5.64
CA LYS A 85 -5.27 -16.72 6.88
C LYS A 85 -6.78 -16.96 6.97
N ILE A 86 -7.59 -16.07 6.39
CA ILE A 86 -9.06 -16.25 6.35
C ILE A 86 -9.44 -17.30 5.30
N ALA A 87 -8.79 -17.30 4.13
CA ALA A 87 -9.06 -18.24 3.05
C ALA A 87 -8.55 -19.67 3.34
N VAL A 88 -7.42 -19.79 4.03
CA VAL A 88 -6.80 -21.06 4.44
C VAL A 88 -6.72 -21.09 5.97
N PRO A 89 -7.85 -21.34 6.66
CA PRO A 89 -7.82 -21.50 8.10
C PRO A 89 -6.94 -22.72 8.45
N PRO A 90 -6.10 -22.65 9.49
CA PRO A 90 -5.29 -23.78 9.91
C PRO A 90 -6.23 -24.96 10.18
N LYS A 91 -5.90 -26.13 9.61
CA LYS A 91 -6.62 -27.37 9.92
C LYS A 91 -6.53 -27.53 11.43
N GLU A 92 -7.67 -27.46 12.12
CA GLU A 92 -7.72 -27.88 13.51
C GLU A 92 -7.19 -29.32 13.54
N ASP A 93 -6.09 -29.52 14.27
CA ASP A 93 -5.59 -30.85 14.59
C ASP A 93 -6.74 -31.61 15.23
N LYS A 94 -7.37 -32.48 14.46
CA LYS A 94 -8.27 -33.51 14.96
C LYS A 94 -7.42 -34.43 15.84
N LYS A 95 -7.30 -34.09 17.12
CA LYS A 95 -7.00 -35.05 18.18
C LYS A 95 -8.29 -35.71 18.63
#